data_AF-S8BYG3-F1
#
_entry.id   AF-S8BYG3-F1
#
_cell.length_a   1.000
_cell.length_b   1.000
_cell.length_c   1.000
_cell.angle_alpha   90.00
_cell.angle_beta   90.00
_cell.angle_gamma   90.00
#
_symmetry.space_group_name_H-M   'P 1'
#
loop_
_entity.id
_entity.type
_entity.pdbx_description
1 polymer ?
#
loop_
_entity_poly.entity_id
_entity_poly.type
_entity_poly.pdbx_seq_one_letter_code
_entity_poly.pdbx_strand_id
1 'polypeptide(L)'
;IIEYPLIIIFIICGAIFLISTSDLVSIFLSIELQSYGLYILCTLYRDSELATGSGLTYFLLGGLSSCFILLGSALFYINSG
;
A
#
# COMPACT_ATOMS: atom_id res chain seq x y z
N ILE A 1 17.84 -9.44 -7.35
CA ILE A 1 17.24 -9.19 -8.70
C ILE A 1 16.10 -10.17 -8.96
N ILE A 2 16.23 -11.45 -8.59
CA ILE A 2 15.14 -12.43 -8.66
C ILE A 2 13.92 -12.03 -7.81
N GLU A 3 14.11 -11.27 -6.72
CA GLU A 3 12.97 -10.79 -5.92
C GLU A 3 12.14 -9.71 -6.63
N TYR A 4 12.71 -8.99 -7.60
CA TYR A 4 12.03 -7.89 -8.30
C TYR A 4 10.74 -8.31 -9.04
N PRO A 5 10.75 -9.33 -9.91
CA PRO A 5 9.54 -9.81 -10.55
C PRO A 5 8.52 -10.37 -9.54
N LEU A 6 8.97 -10.96 -8.43
CA LEU A 6 8.07 -11.48 -7.39
C LEU A 6 7.33 -10.35 -6.67
N ILE A 7 8.03 -9.25 -6.37
CA ILE A 7 7.44 -8.03 -5.80
C ILE A 7 6.43 -7.42 -6.77
N ILE A 8 6.73 -7.39 -8.07
CA ILE A 8 5.79 -6.87 -9.09
C ILE A 8 4.53 -7.74 -9.16
N ILE A 9 4.67 -9.06 -9.18
CA ILE A 9 3.51 -9.97 -9.17
C ILE A 9 2.66 -9.76 -7.91
N PHE A 10 3.31 -9.53 -6.76
CA PHE A 10 2.61 -9.21 -5.50
C PHE A 10 1.83 -7.90 -5.57
N ILE A 11 2.41 -6.84 -6.14
CA ILE A 11 1.73 -5.55 -6.35
C ILE A 11 0.52 -5.72 -7.28
N ILE A 12 0.70 -6.43 -8.39
CA ILE A 12 -0.37 -6.69 -9.37
C ILE A 12 -1.50 -7.51 -8.74
N CYS A 13 -1.18 -8.48 -7.89
CA CYS A 13 -2.18 -9.26 -7.14
C CYS A 13 -3.05 -8.35 -6.26
N GLY A 14 -2.43 -7.41 -5.52
CA GLY A 14 -3.17 -6.41 -4.75
C GLY A 14 -4.07 -5.50 -5.60
N ALA A 15 -3.58 -5.08 -6.76
CA ALA A 15 -4.35 -4.26 -7.69
C ALA A 15 -5.55 -5.02 -8.30
N ILE A 16 -5.40 -6.31 -8.59
CA ILE A 16 -6.51 -7.16 -9.05
C ILE A 16 -7.56 -7.30 -7.95
N PHE A 17 -7.13 -7.52 -6.69
CA PHE A 17 -8.07 -7.58 -5.57
C PHE A 17 -8.83 -6.27 -5.40
N LEU A 18 -8.15 -5.12 -5.53
CA LEU A 18 -8.77 -3.80 -5.45
C LEU A 18 -9.96 -3.66 -6.41
N ILE A 19 -9.80 -4.09 -7.67
CA ILE A 19 -10.86 -3.99 -8.69
C ILE A 19 -12.05 -4.89 -8.34
N SER A 20 -11.80 -6.03 -7.68
CA SER A 20 -12.83 -7.02 -7.32
C SER A 20 -13.56 -6.75 -6.00
N THR A 21 -13.21 -5.67 -5.28
CA THR A 21 -13.71 -5.43 -3.93
C THR A 21 -15.13 -4.86 -3.90
N SER A 22 -15.94 -5.37 -2.95
CA SER A 22 -17.33 -4.92 -2.71
C SER A 22 -17.53 -4.21 -1.37
N ASP A 23 -16.59 -4.38 -0.42
CA ASP A 23 -16.72 -3.88 0.95
C ASP A 23 -15.60 -2.90 1.30
N LEU A 24 -15.90 -1.91 2.16
CA LEU A 24 -14.93 -0.88 2.58
C LEU A 24 -13.64 -1.46 3.18
N VAL A 25 -13.76 -2.53 3.98
CA VAL A 25 -12.59 -3.21 4.58
C VAL A 25 -11.74 -3.88 3.50
N SER A 26 -12.38 -4.51 2.51
CA SER A 26 -11.67 -5.18 1.41
C SER A 26 -10.94 -4.17 0.51
N ILE A 27 -11.52 -2.99 0.29
CA ILE A 27 -10.86 -1.87 -0.41
C ILE A 27 -9.58 -1.47 0.34
N PHE A 28 -9.68 -1.19 1.64
CA PHE A 28 -8.54 -0.79 2.46
C PHE A 28 -7.42 -1.84 2.42
N LEU A 29 -7.77 -3.12 2.60
CA LEU A 29 -6.82 -4.21 2.64
C LEU A 29 -6.10 -4.40 1.30
N SER A 30 -6.81 -4.21 0.18
CA SER A 30 -6.23 -4.30 -1.16
C SER A 30 -5.26 -3.15 -1.45
N ILE A 31 -5.59 -1.92 -1.00
CA ILE A 31 -4.70 -0.75 -1.10
C ILE A 31 -3.41 -0.97 -0.30
N GLU A 32 -3.52 -1.49 0.92
CA GLU A 32 -2.34 -1.78 1.75
C GLU A 32 -1.43 -2.84 1.12
N LEU A 33 -2.03 -3.92 0.59
CA LEU A 33 -1.28 -5.03 0.01
C LEU A 33 -0.38 -4.56 -1.13
N GLN A 34 -0.87 -3.73 -2.06
CA GLN A 34 -0.05 -3.17 -3.12
C GLN A 34 0.97 -2.13 -2.60
N SER A 35 0.61 -1.35 -1.57
CA SER A 35 1.46 -0.28 -1.01
C SER A 35 2.72 -0.84 -0.37
N TYR A 36 2.62 -1.95 0.38
CA TYR A 36 3.80 -2.63 0.93
C TYR A 36 4.78 -3.11 -0.14
N GLY A 37 4.27 -3.63 -1.26
CA GLY A 37 5.11 -4.02 -2.38
C GLY A 37 5.87 -2.82 -2.96
N LEU A 38 5.20 -1.67 -3.09
CA LEU A 38 5.83 -0.44 -3.59
C LEU A 38 6.84 0.15 -2.59
N TYR A 39 6.61 0.06 -1.28
CA TYR A 39 7.57 0.49 -0.26
C TYR A 39 8.90 -0.30 -0.34
N ILE A 40 8.78 -1.62 -0.54
CA ILE A 40 9.94 -2.49 -0.74
C ILE A 40 10.64 -2.16 -2.06
N LEU A 41 9.87 -1.88 -3.12
CA LEU A 41 10.40 -1.53 -4.43
C LEU A 41 11.21 -0.21 -4.40
N CYS A 42 10.75 0.80 -3.68
CA CYS A 42 11.48 2.06 -3.50
C CYS A 42 12.82 1.89 -2.76
N THR A 43 12.93 0.89 -1.87
CA THR A 43 14.11 0.65 -1.04
C THR A 43 15.05 -0.46 -1.58
N LEU A 44 14.84 -0.91 -2.82
CA LEU A 44 15.64 -2.00 -3.42
C LEU A 44 17.14 -1.74 -3.41
N TYR A 45 17.56 -0.50 -3.70
CA TYR A 45 18.97 -0.09 -3.69
C TYR A 45 19.40 0.35 -2.29
N ARG A 46 19.50 -0.62 -1.37
CA ARG A 46 19.83 -0.40 0.04
C ARG A 46 21.14 0.37 0.28
N ASP A 47 22.10 0.27 -0.64
CA ASP A 47 23.41 0.92 -0.53
C ASP A 47 23.37 2.41 -0.90
N SER A 48 22.26 2.89 -1.47
CA SER A 48 22.05 4.29 -1.79
C SER A 48 21.25 4.98 -0.68
N GLU A 49 21.85 5.98 -0.04
CA GLU A 49 21.17 6.84 0.94
C GLU A 49 19.94 7.54 0.35
N LEU A 50 19.97 7.88 -0.95
CA LEU A 50 18.83 8.51 -1.62
C LEU A 50 17.64 7.55 -1.74
N ALA A 51 17.89 6.28 -2.05
CA ALA A 51 16.83 5.27 -2.19
C ALA A 51 16.22 4.92 -0.84
N THR A 52 17.05 4.76 0.20
CA THR A 52 16.57 4.51 1.57
C THR A 52 15.81 5.70 2.15
N GLY A 53 16.31 6.93 1.94
CA GLY A 53 15.60 8.15 2.33
C GLY A 53 14.25 8.32 1.63
N SER A 54 14.20 8.10 0.31
CA SER A 54 12.95 8.19 -0.47
C SER A 54 11.95 7.09 -0.12
N GLY A 55 12.44 5.89 0.17
CA GLY A 55 11.59 4.80 0.63
C GLY A 55 10.98 5.06 2.00
N LEU A 56 11.74 5.65 2.92
CA LEU A 56 11.22 6.04 4.24
C LEU A 56 10.15 7.13 4.13
N THR A 57 10.38 8.17 3.31
CA THR A 57 9.38 9.23 3.11
C THR A 57 8.11 8.69 2.45
N TYR A 58 8.24 7.77 1.50
CA TYR A 58 7.09 7.13 0.86
C TYR A 58 6.32 6.23 1.82
N PHE A 59 7.00 5.45 2.68
CA PHE A 59 6.36 4.67 3.72
C PHE A 59 5.61 5.54 4.73
N LEU A 60 6.21 6.63 5.20
CA LEU A 60 5.58 7.55 6.17
C LEU A 60 4.35 8.25 5.58
N LEU A 61 4.46 8.75 4.35
CA LEU A 61 3.36 9.44 3.67
C LEU A 61 2.24 8.46 3.33
N GLY A 62 2.60 7.24 2.93
CA GLY A 62 1.68 6.14 2.73
C GLY A 62 0.92 5.77 4.01
N GLY A 63 1.62 5.53 5.13
CA GLY A 63 1.00 5.21 6.41
C GLY A 63 0.05 6.32 6.92
N LEU A 64 0.42 7.59 6.74
CA LEU A 64 -0.47 8.72 7.04
C LEU A 64 -1.75 8.68 6.16
N SER A 65 -1.60 8.43 4.86
CA SER A 65 -2.73 8.34 3.93
C SER A 65 -3.68 7.21 4.29
N SER A 66 -3.14 6.07 4.71
CA SER A 66 -3.90 4.91 5.17
C SER A 66 -4.72 5.20 6.42
N CYS A 67 -4.16 5.96 7.37
CA CYS A 67 -4.92 6.44 8.53
C CYS A 67 -6.12 7.30 8.11
N PHE A 68 -5.97 8.16 7.10
CA PHE A 68 -7.10 8.95 6.59
C PHE A 68 -8.16 8.10 5.90
N ILE A 69 -7.76 7.10 5.12
CA ILE A 69 -8.70 6.16 4.46
C ILE A 69 -9.47 5.36 5.53
N LEU A 70 -8.77 4.86 6.54
CA LEU A 70 -9.37 4.07 7.63
C LEU A 70 -10.32 4.95 8.47
N LEU A 71 -9.93 6.18 8.80
CA LEU A 71 -10.80 7.13 9.47
C LEU A 71 -12.05 7.45 8.62
N GLY A 72 -11.89 7.70 7.32
CA GLY A 72 -12.99 7.98 6.41
C GLY A 72 -13.98 6.81 6.34
N SER A 73 -13.47 5.58 6.14
CA SER A 73 -14.30 4.37 6.12
C SER A 73 -15.03 4.12 7.44
N ALA A 74 -14.38 4.40 8.58
CA ALA A 74 -15.01 4.30 9.89
C ALA A 74 -16.16 5.32 10.06
N LEU A 75 -15.97 6.57 9.63
CA LEU A 75 -17.03 7.59 9.68
C LEU A 75 -18.21 7.23 8.76
N PHE A 76 -17.95 6.71 7.56
CA PHE A 76 -19.02 6.23 6.68
C PHE A 76 -19.79 5.06 7.30
N TYR A 77 -19.08 4.12 7.92
CA TYR A 77 -19.69 2.98 8.59
C TYR A 77 -20.59 3.43 9.76
N ILE A 78 -20.09 4.35 10.60
CA ILE A 78 -20.84 4.90 11.75
C ILE A 78 -22.08 5.69 11.32
N ASN A 79 -22.02 6.41 10.20
CA ASN A 79 -23.18 7.20 9.73
C ASN A 79 -24.22 6.36 8.98
N SER A 80 -23.83 5.23 8.40
CA SER A 80 -24.71 4.37 7.59
C SER A 80 -25.33 3.22 8.40
N GLY A 81 -24.70 2.85 9.52
CA GLY A 81 -25.23 1.92 10.53
C GLY A 81 -25.79 2.64 11.74
#